data_AF-A0A6G5QEB8-F1
#
_entry.id   AF-A0A6G5QEB8-F1
#
_cell.length_a   1.000
_cell.length_b   1.000
_cell.length_c   1.000
_cell.angle_alpha   90.00
_cell.angle_beta   90.00
_cell.angle_gamma   90.00
#
_symmetry.space_group_name_H-M   'P 1'
#
loop_
_entity.id
_entity.type
_entity.pdbx_description
1 polymer ?
#
loop_
_entity_poly.entity_id
_entity_poly.type
_entity_poly.pdbx_seq_one_letter_code
_entity_poly.pdbx_strand_id
1 'polypeptide(L)'
;MKIALKVGYYAFCALLFGLCATLLVSLWVWLEMRVHTRYIIVGFVIFGLLYSFFQTRIKILPFIFGEILLFLIISWLGKQDLIYYLLKESYLEILTLEQIKIIFLTLLTSINILILFI
;
A
#
# COMPACT_ATOMS: atom_id res chain seq x y z
N MET A 1 -22.32 8.20 -0.59
CA MET A 1 -21.25 7.22 -0.88
C MET A 1 -21.08 6.30 0.32
N LYS A 2 -21.23 4.98 0.11
CA LYS A 2 -21.28 3.97 1.17
C LYS A 2 -20.00 3.97 2.01
N ILE A 3 -20.12 3.95 3.34
CA ILE A 3 -19.01 3.95 4.32
C ILE A 3 -17.92 2.93 3.96
N ALA A 4 -18.31 1.77 3.43
CA ALA A 4 -17.40 0.73 2.95
C ALA A 4 -16.38 1.22 1.91
N LEU A 5 -16.79 2.09 0.98
CA LEU A 5 -15.91 2.62 -0.08
C LEU A 5 -14.87 3.59 0.50
N LYS A 6 -15.27 4.39 1.50
CA LYS A 6 -14.36 5.28 2.23
C LYS A 6 -13.32 4.47 3.02
N VAL A 7 -13.77 3.46 3.75
CA VAL A 7 -12.90 2.59 4.56
C VAL A 7 -11.89 1.86 3.66
N GLY A 8 -12.35 1.28 2.55
CA GLY A 8 -11.48 0.63 1.56
C GLY A 8 -10.45 1.59 0.95
N TYR A 9 -10.86 2.82 0.62
CA TYR A 9 -9.95 3.84 0.09
C TYR A 9 -8.82 4.20 1.06
N TYR A 10 -9.14 4.47 2.32
CA TYR A 10 -8.12 4.81 3.32
C TYR A 10 -7.25 3.62 3.72
N ALA A 11 -7.81 2.40 3.74
CA ALA A 11 -7.03 1.19 3.92
C ALA A 11 -6.00 1.01 2.79
N PHE A 12 -6.40 1.25 1.54
CA PHE A 12 -5.49 1.17 0.40
C PHE A 12 -4.42 2.26 0.43
N CYS A 13 -4.78 3.51 0.74
CA CYS A 13 -3.80 4.58 0.93
C CYS A 13 -2.77 4.22 2.00
N ALA A 14 -3.23 3.67 3.13
CA ALA A 14 -2.34 3.28 4.21
C ALA A 14 -1.47 2.07 3.84
N LEU A 15 -1.96 1.15 3.01
CA LEU A 15 -1.15 0.09 2.43
C LEU A 15 -0.02 0.66 1.57
N LEU A 16 -0.30 1.65 0.71
CA LEU A 16 0.75 2.31 -0.09
C LEU A 16 1.83 2.94 0.82
N PHE A 17 1.42 3.65 1.87
CA PHE A 17 2.37 4.20 2.85
C PHE A 17 3.15 3.12 3.62
N GLY A 18 2.50 2.02 3.98
CA GLY A 18 3.16 0.88 4.63
C GLY A 18 4.19 0.20 3.72
N LEU A 19 3.91 0.10 2.42
CA LEU A 19 4.88 -0.38 1.43
C LEU A 19 6.07 0.58 1.30
N CYS A 20 5.82 1.89 1.23
CA CYS A 20 6.89 2.89 1.22
C CYS A 20 7.78 2.78 2.47
N ALA A 21 7.17 2.70 3.66
CA ALA A 21 7.89 2.59 4.92
C ALA A 21 8.72 1.31 4.98
N THR A 22 8.18 0.17 4.54
CA THR A 22 8.92 -1.09 4.54
C THR A 22 10.06 -1.12 3.54
N LEU A 23 9.91 -0.51 2.35
CA LEU A 23 11.01 -0.37 1.40
C LEU A 23 12.14 0.52 1.95
N LEU A 24 11.81 1.64 2.60
CA LEU A 24 12.80 2.49 3.25
C LEU A 24 13.51 1.78 4.40
N VAL A 25 12.77 1.02 5.20
CA VAL A 25 13.32 0.20 6.29
C VAL A 25 14.20 -0.93 5.75
N SER A 26 13.89 -1.50 4.59
CA SER A 26 14.73 -2.53 3.95
C SER A 26 16.11 -2.02 3.50
N LEU A 27 16.30 -0.69 3.39
CA LEU A 27 17.64 -0.11 3.16
C LEU A 27 18.52 -0.19 4.41
N TRP A 28 17.91 -0.33 5.59
CA TRP A 28 18.62 -0.45 6.86
C TRP A 28 18.84 -1.93 7.16
N VAL A 29 20.09 -2.38 6.93
CA VAL A 29 20.62 -3.75 7.06
C VAL A 29 20.22 -4.49 8.35
N TRP A 30 19.85 -3.76 9.41
CA TRP A 30 19.57 -4.34 10.73
C TRP A 30 18.13 -4.81 10.97
N LEU A 31 17.19 -4.55 10.05
CA LEU A 31 15.78 -4.95 10.20
C LEU A 31 15.34 -6.03 9.19
N GLU A 32 16.26 -6.88 8.74
CA GLU A 32 15.99 -8.01 7.82
C GLU A 32 15.26 -9.20 8.47
N MET A 33 14.75 -9.06 9.70
CA MET A 33 13.78 -10.03 10.21
C MET A 33 12.44 -9.81 9.51
N ARG A 34 12.17 -10.61 8.49
CA ARG A 34 10.94 -10.61 7.65
C ARG A 34 9.62 -10.52 8.43
N VAL A 35 9.64 -10.98 9.69
CA VAL A 35 8.53 -10.88 10.64
C VAL A 35 8.17 -9.42 10.97
N HIS A 36 9.15 -8.52 11.13
CA HIS A 36 8.92 -7.11 11.43
C HIS A 36 8.31 -6.36 10.24
N THR A 37 8.70 -6.72 9.02
CA THR A 37 8.17 -6.11 7.78
C THR A 37 6.67 -6.35 7.64
N ARG A 38 6.19 -7.55 8.00
CA ARG A 38 4.75 -7.87 8.03
C ARG A 38 3.99 -7.03 9.05
N TYR A 39 4.54 -6.84 10.25
CA TYR A 39 3.90 -6.01 11.28
C TYR A 39 3.84 -4.53 10.92
N ILE A 40 4.84 -4.00 10.21
CA ILE A 40 4.81 -2.62 9.72
C ILE A 40 3.64 -2.44 8.75
N ILE A 41 3.51 -3.29 7.74
CA ILE A 41 2.44 -3.20 6.74
C ILE A 41 1.06 -3.34 7.40
N VAL A 42 0.87 -4.33 8.27
CA VAL A 42 -0.40 -4.54 8.99
C VAL A 42 -0.71 -3.37 9.91
N GLY A 43 0.29 -2.86 10.63
CA GLY A 43 0.15 -1.69 11.49
C GLY A 43 -0.34 -0.47 10.72
N PHE A 44 0.27 -0.17 9.57
CA PHE A 44 -0.17 0.92 8.70
C PHE A 44 -1.61 0.74 8.22
N VAL A 45 -2.02 -0.47 7.81
CA VAL A 45 -3.41 -0.73 7.38
C VAL A 45 -4.40 -0.51 8.53
N ILE A 46 -4.09 -0.96 9.76
CA ILE A 46 -4.93 -0.72 10.95
C ILE A 46 -5.03 0.78 11.23
N PHE A 47 -3.91 1.52 11.16
CA PHE A 47 -3.92 2.98 11.29
C PHE A 47 -4.78 3.65 10.22
N GLY A 48 -4.72 3.19 8.96
CA GLY A 48 -5.56 3.66 7.87
C GLY A 48 -7.04 3.43 8.11
N LEU A 49 -7.40 2.24 8.63
CA LEU A 49 -8.77 1.91 9.01
C LEU A 49 -9.26 2.82 10.13
N LEU A 50 -8.49 2.98 11.20
CA LEU A 50 -8.82 3.89 12.32
C LEU A 50 -8.98 5.33 11.83
N TYR A 51 -8.03 5.82 11.02
CA TYR A 51 -8.08 7.16 10.45
C TYR A 51 -9.33 7.40 9.58
N SER A 52 -9.80 6.37 8.88
CA SER A 52 -11.03 6.45 8.06
C SER A 52 -12.28 6.78 8.88
N PHE A 53 -12.32 6.42 10.16
CA PHE A 53 -13.45 6.74 11.05
C PHE A 53 -13.49 8.21 11.44
N PHE A 54 -12.32 8.85 11.57
CA PHE A 54 -12.22 10.27 11.93
C PHE A 54 -12.52 11.21 10.75
N GLN A 55 -12.41 10.71 9.51
CA GLN A 55 -12.58 11.52 8.30
C GLN A 55 -13.99 11.47 7.73
N THR A 56 -14.58 12.66 7.56
CA THR A 56 -15.94 12.86 7.06
C THR A 56 -16.04 12.81 5.54
N ARG A 57 -14.97 13.14 4.82
CA ARG A 57 -14.91 13.14 3.35
C ARG A 57 -13.64 12.46 2.86
N ILE A 58 -13.72 11.84 1.68
CA ILE A 58 -12.58 11.27 0.98
C ILE A 58 -11.70 12.43 0.50
N LYS A 59 -10.41 12.39 0.86
CA LYS A 59 -9.41 13.35 0.40
C LYS A 59 -8.51 12.64 -0.61
N ILE A 60 -8.34 13.25 -1.78
CA ILE A 60 -7.54 12.70 -2.88
C ILE A 60 -6.02 12.82 -2.61
N LEU A 61 -5.61 13.90 -1.93
CA LEU A 61 -4.21 14.20 -1.58
C LEU A 61 -3.39 13.03 -1.01
N PRO A 62 -3.83 12.29 0.02
CA PRO A 62 -3.04 11.19 0.59
C PRO A 62 -2.78 10.06 -0.42
N PHE A 63 -3.69 9.80 -1.35
CA PHE A 63 -3.48 8.79 -2.38
C PHE A 63 -2.42 9.21 -3.38
N ILE A 64 -2.55 10.41 -3.96
CA ILE A 64 -1.57 10.97 -4.91
C ILE A 64 -0.19 11.01 -4.27
N PHE A 65 -0.12 11.47 -3.01
CA PHE A 65 1.15 11.55 -2.30
C PHE A 65 1.76 10.15 -2.08
N GLY A 66 0.95 9.17 -1.68
CA GLY A 66 1.38 7.77 -1.52
C GLY A 66 1.89 7.15 -2.81
N GLU A 67 1.22 7.37 -3.93
CA GLU A 67 1.65 6.88 -5.24
C GLU A 67 2.97 7.50 -5.71
N ILE A 68 3.11 8.82 -5.62
CA ILE A 68 4.34 9.52 -6.01
C ILE A 68 5.52 9.03 -5.15
N LEU A 69 5.31 8.89 -3.84
CA LEU A 69 6.33 8.37 -2.92
C LEU A 69 6.73 6.93 -3.29
N LEU A 70 5.75 6.07 -3.53
CA LEU A 70 5.99 4.68 -3.88
C LEU A 70 6.78 4.59 -5.19
N PHE A 71 6.38 5.35 -6.20
CA PHE A 71 7.07 5.42 -7.48
C PHE A 71 8.51 5.91 -7.35
N LEU A 72 8.75 6.96 -6.56
CA LEU A 72 10.10 7.48 -6.29
C LEU A 72 10.98 6.46 -5.58
N ILE A 73 10.48 5.82 -4.52
CA ILE A 73 11.24 4.83 -3.75
C ILE A 73 11.57 3.61 -4.60
N ILE A 74 10.62 3.14 -5.40
CA ILE A 74 10.83 2.03 -6.35
C ILE A 74 11.92 2.39 -7.36
N SER A 75 11.82 3.57 -7.96
CA SER A 75 12.77 4.03 -8.97
C SER A 75 14.17 4.19 -8.38
N TRP A 76 14.27 4.62 -7.12
CA TRP A 76 15.52 4.74 -6.40
C TRP A 76 16.14 3.37 -6.06
N LEU A 77 15.34 2.42 -5.56
CA LEU A 77 15.84 1.09 -5.20
C LEU A 77 16.18 0.23 -6.43
N GLY A 78 15.60 0.52 -7.59
CA GLY A 78 15.72 -0.31 -8.80
C GLY A 78 15.12 -1.72 -8.65
N LYS A 79 14.45 -2.02 -7.54
CA LYS A 79 13.90 -3.33 -7.18
C LYS A 79 12.37 -3.29 -7.20
N GLN A 80 11.80 -3.15 -8.40
CA GLN A 80 10.35 -3.12 -8.63
C GLN A 80 9.64 -4.37 -8.08
N ASP A 81 10.28 -5.53 -8.20
CA ASP A 81 9.64 -6.79 -7.80
C ASP A 81 9.56 -7.00 -6.28
N LEU A 82 10.32 -6.23 -5.52
CA LEU A 82 10.38 -6.35 -4.06
C LEU A 82 9.05 -5.99 -3.38
N ILE A 83 8.26 -5.12 -4.02
CA ILE A 83 6.89 -4.81 -3.56
C ILE A 83 5.97 -6.02 -3.65
N TYR A 84 6.00 -6.73 -4.78
CA TYR A 84 5.13 -7.89 -4.98
C TYR A 84 5.52 -9.03 -4.04
N TYR A 85 6.81 -9.16 -3.73
CA TYR A 85 7.30 -10.07 -2.70
C TYR A 85 6.80 -9.69 -1.30
N LEU A 86 6.87 -8.42 -0.92
CA LEU A 86 6.37 -7.95 0.38
C LEU A 86 4.85 -8.11 0.51
N LEU A 87 4.09 -7.87 -0.56
CA LEU A 87 2.65 -8.11 -0.60
C LEU A 87 2.31 -9.60 -0.47
N LYS A 88 3.11 -10.46 -1.11
CA LYS A 88 2.99 -11.91 -0.98
C LYS A 88 3.17 -12.37 0.46
N GLU A 89 4.28 -11.98 1.09
CA GLU A 89 4.58 -12.36 2.49
C GLU A 89 3.59 -11.78 3.50
N SER A 90 3.00 -10.61 3.23
CA SER A 90 2.11 -9.96 4.19
C SER A 90 0.67 -10.48 4.17
N TYR A 91 0.09 -10.70 2.98
CA TYR A 91 -1.35 -10.97 2.84
C TYR A 91 -1.71 -12.16 1.95
N LEU A 92 -0.80 -12.61 1.07
CA LEU A 92 -1.15 -13.47 -0.07
C LEU A 92 -0.14 -14.60 -0.28
N GLU A 93 0.23 -15.32 0.80
CA GLU A 93 1.24 -16.40 0.76
C GLU A 93 0.88 -17.50 -0.28
N ILE A 94 -0.41 -17.69 -0.56
CA ILE A 94 -0.96 -18.72 -1.44
C ILE A 94 -0.85 -18.36 -2.94
N LEU A 95 -0.73 -17.06 -3.28
CA LEU A 95 -0.76 -16.61 -4.68
C LEU A 95 0.63 -16.58 -5.33
N THR A 96 0.67 -16.74 -6.66
CA THR A 96 1.90 -16.55 -7.43
C THR A 96 2.24 -15.05 -7.55
N LEU A 97 3.51 -14.73 -7.75
CA LEU A 97 3.97 -13.33 -7.86
C LEU A 97 3.30 -12.60 -9.03
N GLU A 98 3.08 -13.29 -10.15
CA GLU A 98 2.38 -12.74 -11.31
C GLU A 98 0.92 -12.40 -11.00
N GLN A 99 0.21 -13.26 -10.26
CA GLN A 99 -1.16 -12.98 -9.83
C GLN A 99 -1.22 -11.75 -8.91
N ILE A 100 -0.28 -11.63 -7.97
CA ILE A 100 -0.21 -10.48 -7.07
C ILE A 100 0.07 -9.20 -7.84
N LYS A 101 0.98 -9.24 -8.82
CA LYS A 101 1.28 -8.11 -9.70
C LYS A 101 0.04 -7.65 -10.46
N ILE A 102 -0.69 -8.58 -11.07
CA ILE A 102 -1.94 -8.27 -11.80
C ILE A 102 -3.00 -7.69 -10.85
N ILE A 103 -3.20 -8.28 -9.67
CA ILE A 103 -4.18 -7.81 -8.67
C ILE A 103 -3.83 -6.40 -8.19
N PHE A 104 -2.56 -6.15 -7.85
CA PHE A 104 -2.12 -4.85 -7.39
C PHE A 104 -2.30 -3.78 -8.48
N LEU A 105 -1.88 -4.07 -9.71
CA LEU A 105 -2.04 -3.16 -10.85
C LEU A 105 -3.50 -2.89 -11.19
N THR A 106 -4.34 -3.93 -11.23
CA THR A 106 -5.79 -3.75 -11.50
C THR A 106 -6.48 -2.94 -10.41
N LEU A 107 -6.09 -3.14 -9.15
CA LEU A 107 -6.65 -2.38 -8.04
C LEU A 107 -6.17 -0.91 -8.08
N LEU A 108 -4.89 -0.69 -8.33
CA LEU A 108 -4.31 0.65 -8.51
C LEU A 108 -4.97 1.43 -9.66
N THR A 109 -5.14 0.79 -10.84
CA THR A 109 -5.79 1.42 -11.99
C THR A 109 -7.27 1.70 -11.73
N SER A 110 -7.99 0.77 -11.09
CA SER A 110 -9.40 0.97 -10.76
C SER A 110 -9.62 2.15 -9.82
N ILE A 111 -8.75 2.32 -8.81
CA ILE A 111 -8.85 3.44 -7.86
C ILE A 111 -8.48 4.75 -8.53
N ASN A 112 -7.47 4.77 -9.39
CA ASN A 112 -7.13 5.96 -10.19
C ASN A 112 -8.29 6.44 -11.06
N ILE A 113 -8.94 5.50 -11.77
CA ILE A 113 -10.14 5.81 -12.56
C ILE A 113 -11.22 6.38 -11.65
N LEU A 114 -11.46 5.77 -10.48
CA LEU A 114 -12.48 6.21 -9.53
C LEU A 114 -12.19 7.64 -9.01
N ILE A 115 -10.93 7.97 -8.74
CA ILE A 115 -10.50 9.32 -8.33
C ILE A 115 -10.75 10.35 -9.43
N LEU A 116 -10.55 9.99 -10.71
CA LEU A 116 -10.76 10.91 -11.83
C LEU A 116 -12.23 11.35 -11.95
N PHE A 117 -13.17 10.56 -11.41
CA PHE A 117 -14.60 10.84 -11.38
C PHE A 117 -15.12 11.41 -10.05
N ILE A 118 -14.24 11.68 -9.06
CA ILE A 118 -14.58 12.30 -7.75
C ILE A 118 -14.22 13.79 -7.77
#